data_AF-A0A954JMN4-F1
#
_entry.id   AF-A0A954JMN4-F1
#
_cell.length_a   1.000
_cell.length_b   1.000
_cell.length_c   1.000
_cell.angle_alpha   90.00
_cell.angle_beta   90.00
_cell.angle_gamma   90.00
#
_symmetry.space_group_name_H-M   'P 1'
#
loop_
_entity.id
_entity.type
_entity.pdbx_description
1 polymer ?
#
loop_
_entity_poly.entity_id
_entity_poly.type
_entity_poly.pdbx_seq_one_letter_code
_entity_poly.pdbx_strand_id
1 'polypeptide(L)'
;MIYTHPNLGVPLTQGDILDGCPLLYWTIAGLDSEPTGTTSQERVVVLTQACDLANAKTTRVQVAIVHEVDRLVSAGILKAQVVKDQVRRHRVIGWYFLPADEDFPESIIDLRDIHTLPRTILERQIGNGSRLCSIATPHREHLAQHFAVTYSRIALPEPYETQAD
;
A
#
# COMPACT_ATOMS: atom_id res chain seq x y z
N MET A 1 12.02 -15.38 -5.51
CA MET A 1 12.33 -13.94 -5.67
C MET A 1 11.05 -13.18 -5.38
N ILE A 2 11.07 -12.22 -4.46
CA ILE A 2 9.84 -11.51 -4.03
C ILE A 2 9.49 -10.37 -4.99
N TYR A 3 10.48 -9.77 -5.65
CA TYR A 3 10.28 -8.69 -6.59
C TYR A 3 10.51 -9.17 -8.03
N THR A 4 9.86 -8.47 -8.94
CA THR A 4 10.10 -8.50 -10.38
C THR A 4 10.30 -7.07 -10.85
N HIS A 5 11.03 -6.88 -11.94
CA HIS A 5 11.21 -5.56 -12.56
C HIS A 5 10.49 -5.56 -13.91
N PRO A 6 9.25 -5.04 -13.96
CA PRO A 6 8.49 -5.02 -15.20
C PRO A 6 9.16 -4.12 -16.23
N ASN A 7 9.30 -4.61 -17.47
CA ASN A 7 9.76 -3.79 -18.58
C ASN A 7 8.84 -2.57 -18.81
N LEU A 8 9.40 -1.54 -19.45
CA LEU A 8 8.60 -0.42 -19.97
C LEU A 8 7.49 -0.95 -20.90
N GLY A 9 6.29 -0.36 -20.78
CA GLY A 9 5.11 -0.76 -21.54
C GLY A 9 4.26 -1.87 -20.89
N VAL A 10 4.73 -2.53 -19.83
CA VAL A 10 3.88 -3.42 -19.03
C VAL A 10 2.83 -2.59 -18.28
N PRO A 11 1.52 -2.86 -18.44
CA PRO A 11 0.46 -2.09 -17.78
C PRO A 11 0.55 -2.10 -16.25
N LEU A 12 -0.07 -1.11 -15.61
CA LEU A 12 -0.27 -1.06 -14.15
C LEU A 12 -0.94 -2.34 -13.64
N THR A 13 -0.40 -2.95 -12.59
CA THR A 13 -0.98 -4.16 -11.97
C THR A 13 -0.86 -4.14 -10.45
N GLN A 14 -1.55 -5.07 -9.79
CA GLN A 14 -1.50 -5.24 -8.35
C GLN A 14 -0.08 -5.61 -7.89
N GLY A 15 0.36 -5.01 -6.78
CA GLY A 15 1.68 -5.24 -6.21
C GLY A 15 2.80 -4.39 -6.84
N ASP A 16 2.50 -3.55 -7.82
CA ASP A 16 3.46 -2.57 -8.31
C ASP A 16 3.82 -1.57 -7.20
N ILE A 17 5.11 -1.27 -7.07
CA ILE A 17 5.64 -0.25 -6.17
C ILE A 17 6.14 0.91 -7.01
N LEU A 18 5.57 2.08 -6.76
CA LEU A 18 5.87 3.32 -7.48
C LEU A 18 6.39 4.36 -6.49
N ASP A 19 7.45 5.06 -6.88
CA ASP A 19 7.98 6.19 -6.12
C ASP A 19 7.35 7.51 -6.56
N GLY A 20 7.46 8.53 -5.70
CA GLY A 20 7.07 9.90 -6.02
C GLY A 20 5.60 10.06 -6.40
N CYS A 21 4.69 9.29 -5.80
CA CYS A 21 3.27 9.45 -6.03
C CYS A 21 2.72 10.63 -5.20
N PRO A 22 1.99 11.58 -5.81
CA PRO A 22 1.45 12.73 -5.08
C PRO A 22 0.26 12.30 -4.21
N LEU A 23 0.42 12.34 -2.89
CA LEU A 23 -0.63 12.07 -1.92
C LEU A 23 -1.08 13.37 -1.25
N LEU A 24 -2.40 13.50 -1.02
CA LEU A 24 -3.01 14.66 -0.37
C LEU A 24 -3.32 14.33 1.09
N TYR A 25 -2.82 15.17 2.00
CA TYR A 25 -3.06 15.09 3.44
C TYR A 25 -3.82 16.32 3.90
N TRP A 26 -4.90 16.09 4.64
CA TRP A 26 -5.68 17.15 5.24
C TRP A 26 -5.23 17.37 6.67
N THR A 27 -5.03 18.63 7.03
CA THR A 27 -4.75 19.05 8.41
C THR A 27 -5.77 20.08 8.85
N ILE A 28 -6.13 20.07 10.12
CA ILE A 28 -7.06 21.01 10.73
C ILE A 28 -6.44 21.56 12.00
N ALA A 29 -6.35 22.88 12.14
CA ALA A 29 -5.69 23.51 13.29
C ALA A 29 -6.54 23.45 14.57
N GLY A 30 -7.85 23.30 14.44
CA GLY A 30 -8.83 23.17 15.52
C GLY A 30 -10.22 22.85 14.95
N LEU A 31 -11.15 22.37 15.78
CA LEU A 31 -12.46 21.86 15.32
C LEU A 31 -13.27 22.86 14.47
N ASP A 32 -13.10 24.16 14.69
CA ASP A 32 -13.80 25.23 13.98
C ASP A 32 -12.99 25.84 12.81
N SER A 33 -11.82 25.27 12.50
CA SER A 33 -10.95 25.76 11.42
C SER A 33 -11.26 25.06 10.09
N GLU A 34 -11.11 25.78 8.99
CA GLU A 34 -11.16 25.16 7.66
C GLU A 34 -9.97 24.20 7.46
N PRO A 35 -10.19 23.01 6.87
CA PRO A 35 -9.12 22.06 6.61
C PRO A 35 -8.17 22.58 5.53
N THR A 36 -6.87 22.40 5.76
CA THR A 36 -5.81 22.72 4.80
C THR A 36 -5.23 21.45 4.21
N GLY A 37 -5.20 21.38 2.87
CA GLY A 37 -4.64 20.26 2.13
C GLY A 37 -3.17 20.50 1.77
N THR A 38 -2.31 19.55 2.10
CA THR A 38 -0.89 19.54 1.71
C THR A 38 -0.60 18.31 0.86
N THR A 39 0.15 18.47 -0.22
CA THR A 39 0.61 17.34 -1.04
C THR A 39 2.00 16.89 -0.63
N SER A 40 2.22 15.59 -0.53
CA SER A 40 3.55 14.98 -0.38
C SER A 40 3.83 14.00 -1.53
N GLN A 41 5.10 13.74 -1.81
CA GLN A 41 5.53 12.73 -2.78
C GLN A 41 5.92 11.47 -2.02
N GLU A 42 5.12 10.41 -2.17
CA GLU A 42 5.26 9.21 -1.37
C GLU A 42 5.48 7.98 -2.25
N ARG A 43 6.23 7.02 -1.71
CA ARG A 43 6.31 5.69 -2.29
C ARG A 43 5.07 4.90 -1.92
N VAL A 44 4.45 4.26 -2.90
CA VAL A 44 3.19 3.53 -2.70
C VAL A 44 3.22 2.15 -3.36
N VAL A 45 2.42 1.23 -2.83
CA VAL A 45 2.13 -0.07 -3.44
C VAL A 45 0.69 -0.11 -3.93
N VAL A 46 0.45 -0.70 -5.09
CA VAL A 46 -0.88 -0.90 -5.67
C VAL A 46 -1.61 -2.06 -5.00
N LEU A 47 -2.76 -1.81 -4.38
CA LEU A 47 -3.57 -2.82 -3.68
C LEU A 47 -4.75 -3.32 -4.52
N THR A 48 -5.33 -2.48 -5.39
CA THR A 48 -6.47 -2.86 -6.25
C THR A 48 -6.16 -4.12 -7.05
N GLN A 49 -7.12 -5.05 -7.13
CA GLN A 49 -6.92 -6.34 -7.78
C GLN A 49 -6.57 -6.19 -9.26
N ALA A 50 -5.68 -7.07 -9.73
CA ALA A 50 -5.21 -7.05 -11.12
C ALA A 50 -6.35 -7.21 -12.14
N CYS A 51 -7.38 -8.00 -11.83
CA CYS A 51 -8.56 -8.19 -12.68
C CYS A 51 -9.35 -6.88 -12.89
N ASP A 52 -9.45 -6.03 -11.88
CA ASP A 52 -10.14 -4.73 -11.98
C ASP A 52 -9.33 -3.73 -12.80
N LEU A 53 -8.00 -3.79 -12.69
CA LEU A 53 -7.07 -2.97 -13.47
C LEU A 53 -7.05 -3.38 -14.94
N ALA A 54 -6.97 -4.68 -15.25
CA ALA A 54 -6.86 -5.18 -16.61
C ALA A 54 -8.10 -4.86 -17.47
N ASN A 55 -9.30 -4.90 -16.87
CA ASN A 55 -10.54 -4.64 -17.59
C ASN A 55 -10.90 -3.15 -17.71
N ALA A 56 -10.00 -2.23 -17.30
CA ALA A 56 -10.26 -0.79 -17.22
C ALA A 56 -11.56 -0.41 -16.47
N LYS A 57 -12.04 -1.30 -15.59
CA LYS A 57 -13.30 -1.14 -14.85
C LYS A 57 -13.22 -0.09 -13.76
N THR A 58 -12.01 0.38 -13.45
CA THR A 58 -11.79 1.43 -12.45
C THR A 58 -10.82 2.50 -12.93
N THR A 59 -11.21 3.75 -12.72
CA THR A 59 -10.36 4.95 -12.86
C THR A 59 -9.66 5.31 -11.55
N ARG A 60 -10.02 4.63 -10.46
CA ARG A 60 -9.54 4.88 -9.10
C ARG A 60 -8.81 3.65 -8.57
N VAL A 61 -7.58 3.86 -8.10
CA VAL A 61 -6.70 2.78 -7.65
C VAL A 61 -6.39 2.97 -6.18
N GLN A 62 -6.65 1.94 -5.38
CA GLN A 62 -6.28 1.88 -3.98
C GLN A 62 -4.80 1.57 -3.87
N VAL A 63 -4.11 2.37 -3.06
CA VAL A 63 -2.69 2.25 -2.78
C VAL A 63 -2.43 2.40 -1.29
N ALA A 64 -1.37 1.77 -0.79
CA ALA A 64 -0.88 1.97 0.58
C ALA A 64 0.52 2.56 0.56
N ILE A 65 0.87 3.33 1.58
CA ILE A 65 2.21 3.92 1.71
C ILE A 65 3.24 2.82 1.99
N VAL A 66 4.43 2.99 1.41
CA VAL A 66 5.61 2.16 1.66
C VAL A 66 6.66 3.01 2.39
N HIS A 67 6.96 2.63 3.63
CA HIS A 67 8.00 3.28 4.42
C HIS A 67 9.29 2.47 4.40
N GLU A 68 10.42 3.13 4.19
CA GLU A 68 11.73 2.53 4.40
C GLU A 68 11.96 2.32 5.90
N VAL A 69 12.40 1.12 6.29
CA VAL A 69 12.62 0.78 7.70
C VAL A 69 13.67 1.68 8.32
N ASP A 70 14.78 1.94 7.62
CA ASP A 70 15.86 2.76 8.14
C ASP A 70 15.41 4.20 8.42
N ARG A 71 14.52 4.75 7.59
CA ARG A 71 13.92 6.07 7.82
C ARG A 71 13.04 6.08 9.07
N LEU A 72 12.21 5.07 9.28
CA LEU A 72 11.37 4.97 10.49
C LEU A 72 12.21 4.80 11.77
N VAL A 73 13.30 4.03 11.69
CA VAL A 73 14.19 3.78 12.83
C VAL A 73 15.01 5.02 13.17
N SER A 74 15.64 5.65 12.18
CA SER A 74 16.44 6.86 12.38
C SER A 74 15.62 8.06 12.87
N ALA A 75 14.36 8.17 12.43
CA ALA A 75 13.42 9.17 12.94
C ALA A 75 12.88 8.86 14.35
N GLY A 76 13.20 7.70 14.93
CA GLY A 76 12.71 7.28 16.25
C GLY A 76 11.24 6.85 16.29
N ILE A 77 10.59 6.74 15.12
CA ILE A 77 9.18 6.33 14.99
C ILE A 77 9.03 4.84 15.32
N LEU A 78 10.02 4.02 14.96
CA LEU A 78 9.99 2.58 15.19
C LEU A 78 11.32 2.08 15.75
N LYS A 79 11.27 1.22 16.77
CA LYS A 79 12.47 0.60 17.33
C LYS A 79 12.94 -0.55 16.42
N ALA A 80 14.23 -0.59 16.10
CA ALA A 80 14.83 -1.67 15.28
C ALA A 80 14.50 -3.09 15.81
N GLN A 81 14.43 -3.25 17.13
CA GLN A 81 14.06 -4.53 17.75
C GLN A 81 12.61 -4.95 17.42
N VAL A 82 11.68 -4.00 17.36
CA VAL A 82 10.27 -4.27 17.01
C VAL A 82 10.16 -4.70 15.56
N VAL A 83 10.93 -4.08 14.66
CA VAL A 83 11.00 -4.51 13.25
C VAL A 83 11.42 -5.98 13.18
N LYS A 84 12.54 -6.33 13.83
CA LYS A 84 13.11 -7.68 13.82
C LYS A 84 12.17 -8.73 14.42
N ASP A 85 11.57 -8.44 15.58
CA ASP A 85 10.84 -9.44 16.37
C ASP A 85 9.37 -9.59 15.98
N GLN A 86 8.75 -8.51 15.50
CA GLN A 86 7.31 -8.45 15.29
C GLN A 86 6.94 -8.22 13.83
N VAL A 87 7.50 -7.17 13.20
CA VAL A 87 7.08 -6.75 11.85
C VAL A 87 7.50 -7.77 10.79
N ARG A 88 8.77 -8.22 10.81
CA ARG A 88 9.27 -9.28 9.90
C ARG A 88 8.48 -10.58 10.00
N ARG A 89 7.87 -10.84 11.16
CA ARG A 89 7.05 -12.03 11.42
C ARG A 89 5.56 -11.80 11.18
N HIS A 90 5.18 -10.66 10.59
CA HIS A 90 3.80 -10.27 10.30
C HIS A 90 2.87 -10.32 11.53
N ARG A 91 3.42 -10.03 12.72
CA ARG A 91 2.68 -10.02 14.00
C ARG A 91 2.01 -8.69 14.29
N VAL A 92 2.46 -7.62 13.64
CA VAL A 92 1.85 -6.28 13.75
C VAL A 92 0.76 -6.17 12.70
N ILE A 93 -0.49 -6.11 13.15
CA ILE A 93 -1.65 -5.97 12.25
C ILE A 93 -1.54 -4.63 11.51
N GLY A 94 -1.80 -4.66 10.21
CA GLY A 94 -1.76 -3.48 9.35
C GLY A 94 -0.36 -3.11 8.86
N TRP A 95 0.70 -3.83 9.28
CA TRP A 95 2.04 -3.66 8.73
C TRP A 95 2.49 -4.92 8.02
N TYR A 96 2.81 -4.76 6.73
CA TYR A 96 3.33 -5.85 5.91
C TYR A 96 4.80 -5.62 5.59
N PHE A 97 5.62 -6.61 5.91
CA PHE A 97 7.07 -6.50 5.77
C PHE A 97 7.54 -6.82 4.35
N LEU A 98 8.41 -5.98 3.83
CA LEU A 98 9.09 -6.14 2.55
C LEU A 98 10.61 -6.29 2.81
N PRO A 99 11.20 -7.48 2.56
CA PRO A 99 12.65 -7.66 2.66
C PRO A 99 13.39 -6.80 1.63
N ALA A 100 14.63 -6.45 1.92
CA ALA A 100 15.48 -5.78 0.94
C ALA A 100 15.79 -6.68 -0.28
N ASP A 101 16.10 -6.04 -1.40
CA ASP A 101 16.66 -6.61 -2.62
C ASP A 101 17.72 -5.65 -3.18
N GLU A 102 18.42 -6.04 -4.25
CA GLU A 102 19.57 -5.28 -4.79
C GLU A 102 19.28 -3.78 -4.96
N ASP A 103 18.12 -3.43 -5.52
CA ASP A 103 17.70 -2.04 -5.77
C ASP A 103 16.49 -1.60 -4.93
N PHE A 104 16.17 -2.33 -3.86
CA PHE A 104 15.00 -2.02 -3.02
C PHE A 104 15.30 -2.19 -1.54
N PRO A 105 15.21 -1.13 -0.71
CA PRO A 105 15.54 -1.21 0.70
C PRO A 105 14.49 -1.99 1.49
N GLU A 106 14.88 -2.48 2.66
CA GLU A 106 13.95 -3.06 3.61
C GLU A 106 12.85 -2.06 3.94
N SER A 107 11.60 -2.47 3.74
CA SER A 107 10.45 -1.57 3.76
C SER A 107 9.24 -2.18 4.48
N ILE A 108 8.28 -1.33 4.84
CA ILE A 108 7.00 -1.71 5.45
C ILE A 108 5.89 -1.06 4.64
N ILE A 109 4.93 -1.85 4.19
CA ILE A 109 3.66 -1.33 3.69
C ILE A 109 2.76 -1.04 4.90
N ASP A 110 2.30 0.21 5.05
CA ASP A 110 1.32 0.58 6.07
C ASP A 110 -0.09 0.47 5.51
N LEU A 111 -0.74 -0.67 5.80
CA LEU A 111 -2.11 -0.96 5.39
C LEU A 111 -3.14 -0.20 6.23
N ARG A 112 -2.72 0.68 7.14
CA ARG A 112 -3.62 1.60 7.86
C ARG A 112 -3.62 2.98 7.21
N ASP A 113 -2.64 3.26 6.34
CA ASP A 113 -2.51 4.52 5.60
C ASP A 113 -2.75 4.27 4.10
N ILE A 114 -4.04 4.21 3.77
CA ILE A 114 -4.53 3.87 2.43
C ILE A 114 -5.06 5.11 1.74
N HIS A 115 -4.65 5.27 0.49
CA HIS A 115 -5.09 6.34 -0.37
C HIS A 115 -5.76 5.78 -1.62
N THR A 116 -6.54 6.64 -2.28
CA THR A 116 -7.06 6.33 -3.61
C THR A 116 -6.55 7.38 -4.59
N LEU A 117 -5.83 6.94 -5.61
CA LEU A 117 -5.31 7.80 -6.66
C LEU A 117 -6.05 7.57 -7.98
N PRO A 118 -6.23 8.62 -8.80
CA PRO A 118 -6.52 8.46 -10.21
C PRO A 118 -5.50 7.53 -10.88
N ARG A 119 -6.00 6.54 -11.62
CA ARG A 119 -5.18 5.60 -12.38
C ARG A 119 -4.15 6.30 -13.28
N THR A 120 -4.55 7.41 -13.90
CA THR A 120 -3.72 8.22 -14.79
C THR A 120 -2.50 8.83 -14.09
N ILE A 121 -2.55 9.09 -12.78
CA ILE A 121 -1.38 9.54 -12.01
C ILE A 121 -0.35 8.41 -11.92
N LEU A 122 -0.78 7.19 -11.62
CA LEU A 122 0.11 6.03 -11.53
C LEU A 122 0.71 5.65 -12.88
N GLU A 123 -0.10 5.68 -13.95
CA GLU A 123 0.37 5.44 -15.32
C GLU A 123 1.37 6.50 -15.77
N ARG A 124 1.15 7.77 -15.40
CA ARG A 124 2.14 8.84 -15.62
C ARG A 124 3.44 8.55 -14.88
N GLN A 125 3.39 8.09 -13.63
CA GLN A 125 4.60 7.74 -12.89
C GLN A 125 5.35 6.54 -13.49
N ILE A 126 4.62 5.53 -13.99
CA ILE A 126 5.25 4.45 -14.77
C ILE A 126 5.94 5.00 -16.02
N GLY A 127 5.29 5.90 -16.76
CA GLY A 127 5.85 6.54 -17.95
C GLY A 127 7.11 7.38 -17.66
N ASN A 128 7.22 7.94 -16.45
CA ASN A 128 8.39 8.68 -15.98
C ASN A 128 9.52 7.77 -15.45
N GLY A 129 9.33 6.44 -15.44
CA GLY A 129 10.32 5.49 -14.90
C GLY A 129 10.29 5.37 -13.37
N SER A 130 9.24 5.85 -12.69
CA SER A 130 9.13 5.80 -11.23
C SER A 130 8.59 4.47 -10.68
N ARG A 131 8.34 3.48 -11.54
CA ARG A 131 8.01 2.11 -11.10
C ARG A 131 9.31 1.40 -10.71
N LEU A 132 9.46 1.09 -9.43
CA LEU A 132 10.68 0.47 -8.89
C LEU A 132 10.69 -1.04 -9.14
N CYS A 133 9.61 -1.71 -8.76
CA CYS A 133 9.44 -3.14 -8.89
C CYS A 133 7.96 -3.53 -8.77
N SER A 134 7.67 -4.82 -8.89
CA SER A 134 6.36 -5.41 -8.64
C SER A 134 6.51 -6.66 -7.78
N ILE A 135 5.65 -6.81 -6.78
CA ILE A 135 5.63 -7.98 -5.89
C ILE A 135 5.19 -9.22 -6.69
N ALA A 136 6.03 -10.24 -6.69
CA ALA A 136 5.83 -11.51 -7.37
C ALA A 136 4.83 -12.40 -6.62
N THR A 137 4.16 -13.29 -7.36
CA THR A 137 3.46 -14.45 -6.78
C THR A 137 4.47 -15.40 -6.13
N PRO A 138 4.19 -15.99 -4.95
CA PRO A 138 2.94 -15.94 -4.17
C PRO A 138 2.84 -14.77 -3.16
N HIS A 139 3.86 -13.91 -3.09
CA HIS A 139 3.93 -12.86 -2.07
C HIS A 139 2.88 -11.76 -2.28
N ARG A 140 2.48 -11.53 -3.53
CA ARG A 140 1.38 -10.61 -3.86
C ARG A 140 0.04 -11.10 -3.30
N GLU A 141 -0.23 -12.40 -3.41
CA GLU A 141 -1.44 -13.02 -2.87
C GLU A 141 -1.42 -13.01 -1.34
N HIS A 142 -0.24 -13.21 -0.74
CA HIS A 142 -0.03 -13.06 0.70
C HIS A 142 -0.27 -11.61 1.18
N LEU A 143 0.20 -10.60 0.44
CA LEU A 143 -0.12 -9.19 0.71
C LEU A 143 -1.64 -8.94 0.63
N ALA A 144 -2.30 -9.42 -0.42
CA ALA A 144 -3.75 -9.26 -0.59
C ALA A 144 -4.53 -9.92 0.57
N GLN A 145 -4.11 -11.11 1.00
CA GLN A 145 -4.68 -11.78 2.17
C GLN A 145 -4.45 -10.98 3.45
N HIS A 146 -3.23 -10.47 3.67
CA HIS A 146 -2.90 -9.68 4.86
C HIS A 146 -3.69 -8.37 4.90
N PHE A 147 -3.90 -7.73 3.75
CA PHE A 147 -4.77 -6.57 3.60
C PHE A 147 -6.22 -6.90 3.98
N ALA A 148 -6.79 -7.98 3.44
CA ALA A 148 -8.15 -8.41 3.79
C ALA A 148 -8.30 -8.70 5.30
N VAL A 149 -7.34 -9.43 5.89
CA VAL A 149 -7.32 -9.76 7.33
C VAL A 149 -7.18 -8.52 8.22
N THR A 150 -6.51 -7.48 7.75
CA THR A 150 -6.37 -6.22 8.50
C THR A 150 -7.73 -5.57 8.76
N TYR A 151 -8.63 -5.60 7.77
CA TYR A 151 -9.93 -4.94 7.84
C TYR A 151 -11.09 -5.87 8.23
N SER A 152 -10.99 -7.18 7.98
CA SER A 152 -12.03 -8.15 8.35
C SER A 152 -12.10 -8.47 9.84
N ARG A 153 -11.14 -7.98 10.64
CA ARG A 153 -11.10 -8.14 12.11
C ARG A 153 -12.12 -7.26 12.85
N ILE A 154 -12.85 -6.41 12.15
CA ILE A 154 -14.00 -5.68 12.71
C ILE A 154 -15.12 -6.71 12.92
N ALA A 155 -15.70 -6.75 14.13
CA ALA A 155 -16.75 -7.70 14.47
C ALA A 155 -17.87 -7.66 13.41
N LEU A 156 -18.10 -8.78 12.73
CA LEU A 156 -19.21 -8.91 11.80
C LEU A 156 -20.50 -9.02 12.61
N PRO A 157 -21.58 -8.29 12.27
CA PRO A 157 -22.89 -8.56 12.84
C PRO A 157 -23.29 -10.00 12.51
N GLU A 158 -24.14 -10.60 13.34
CA GLU A 158 -24.73 -11.88 13.00
C GLU A 158 -25.44 -11.77 11.62
N PRO A 159 -25.34 -12.81 10.76
CA PRO A 159 -26.09 -12.84 9.52
C PRO A 159 -27.57 -12.57 9.79
N TYR A 160 -28.21 -11.76 8.95
CA TYR A 160 -29.65 -11.52 9.07
C TYR A 160 -30.41 -12.86 9.04
N GLU A 161 -31.33 -13.06 9.99
CA GLU A 161 -32.23 -14.21 9.95
C GLU A 161 -33.04 -14.15 8.64
N THR A 162 -33.07 -15.27 7.91
CA THR A 162 -33.96 -15.41 6.76
C THR A 162 -35.40 -15.42 7.28
N GLN A 163 -36.18 -14.38 6.98
CA GLN A 163 -37.63 -14.49 7.15
C GLN A 163 -38.13 -15.56 6.20
N ALA A 164 -38.69 -16.64 6.75
CA ALA A 164 -39.46 -17.58 5.95
C ALA A 164 -40.81 -16.91 5.63
N ASP A 165 -41.02 -16.62 4.35
CA ASP A 165 -42.35 -16.25 3.80
C ASP A 165 -43.36 -17.39 3.97
#